data_AF-A0A6L7A795-F1
#
_entry.id   AF-A0A6L7A795-F1
#
_cell.length_a   1.000
_cell.length_b   1.000
_cell.length_c   1.000
_cell.angle_alpha   90.00
_cell.angle_beta   90.00
_cell.angle_gamma   90.00
#
_symmetry.space_group_name_H-M   'P 1'
#
loop_
_entity.id
_entity.type
_entity.pdbx_description
1 polymer ?
#
loop_
_entity_poly.entity_id
_entity_poly.type
_entity_poly.pdbx_seq_one_letter_code
_entity_poly.pdbx_strand_id
1 'polypeptide(L)'
;RHNMRLLGPNSLGLLAPWQGLNASFSPVPIKRGKLAFISQSAAVSNTILDWAQQREMGFSYFIALGDSLDIDVDELLDYLARDSKTSAILLYLEQLSDARRFVSAARSASRNKPILVIKSGRSPAAQRLLNTTAGMDPAWDAAIQRAGLLRVQDTHELFSAVETLSHMRPLRGDRLMIISNGAAPAALALDALWSRNGKLATLSEETCQKLRDALPEHVAVSNPLDLRDDASSEHYVKTLDILLHSQDFDALMVIHSPSAAAPATESAQVLIEAVKHHPRSKYVSLLTNWCGEHSSQEARRLFSEAGLPTYRTPEGTITAFMHMVEYRRNQKQLRETPALPSNLTSNTAEAHLLLQQAIAEGATSLDTHEVQPILQAYGMNTLPTWIASDSTEAVHIAEQIGYPVALKLRSPDIPHKSEVQGVMLYLRTANEVQQAANAIFDRVKMAWPQARVHGLLVQSMANRAGAQELRVVVEHDPVFGPLIMLGEGGVEWRPEDQAVVALPPLNMNLARYLVIQGIKSKKIRARSALR
;
A
#
# COMPACT_ATOMS: atom_id res chain seq x y z
N ARG A 1 -34.52 -16.42 16.25
CA ARG A 1 -35.55 -17.21 16.99
C ARG A 1 -35.03 -17.78 18.31
N HIS A 2 -33.76 -18.22 18.42
CA HIS A 2 -33.23 -18.85 19.64
C HIS A 2 -32.03 -18.13 20.28
N ASN A 3 -31.68 -16.92 19.83
CA ASN A 3 -30.46 -16.20 20.26
C ASN A 3 -29.17 -17.06 20.23
N MET A 4 -29.13 -18.03 19.32
CA MET A 4 -27.99 -18.90 19.10
C MET A 4 -27.14 -18.29 17.98
N ARG A 5 -25.83 -18.19 18.21
CA ARG A 5 -24.87 -17.74 17.21
C ARG A 5 -24.33 -18.93 16.41
N LEU A 6 -24.06 -18.74 15.12
CA LEU A 6 -23.59 -19.78 14.21
C LEU A 6 -22.20 -19.45 13.66
N LEU A 7 -21.27 -20.41 13.79
CA LEU A 7 -19.98 -20.39 13.11
C LEU A 7 -20.08 -21.28 11.86
N GLY A 8 -19.88 -20.73 10.67
CA GLY A 8 -20.13 -21.43 9.40
C GLY A 8 -21.31 -20.83 8.62
N PRO A 9 -22.01 -21.62 7.78
CA PRO A 9 -21.79 -23.05 7.45
C PRO A 9 -20.49 -23.30 6.65
N ASN A 10 -20.25 -24.55 6.23
CA ASN A 10 -19.05 -24.97 5.46
C ASN A 10 -17.72 -24.63 6.14
N SER A 11 -17.72 -24.59 7.47
CA SER A 11 -16.54 -24.32 8.27
C SER A 11 -15.79 -25.62 8.62
N LEU A 12 -14.46 -25.55 8.70
CA LEU A 12 -13.65 -26.61 9.31
C LEU A 12 -13.92 -26.75 10.81
N GLY A 13 -14.36 -25.67 11.47
CA GLY A 13 -14.64 -25.58 12.90
C GLY A 13 -13.65 -24.70 13.67
N LEU A 14 -13.54 -24.95 14.97
CA LEU A 14 -12.78 -24.16 15.94
C LEU A 14 -11.77 -25.03 16.69
N LEU A 15 -10.51 -24.59 16.77
CA LEU A 15 -9.52 -25.14 17.69
C LEU A 15 -9.09 -24.07 18.69
N ALA A 16 -9.09 -24.42 19.98
CA ALA A 16 -8.72 -23.56 21.09
C ALA A 16 -7.73 -24.31 22.02
N PRO A 17 -6.42 -24.31 21.67
CA PRO A 17 -5.42 -25.18 22.32
C PRO A 17 -5.19 -24.88 23.80
N TRP A 18 -5.40 -23.63 24.23
CA TRP A 18 -5.28 -23.23 25.63
C TRP A 18 -6.40 -23.82 26.49
N GLN A 19 -7.56 -24.07 25.89
CA GLN A 19 -8.73 -24.69 26.51
C GLN A 19 -8.75 -26.21 26.32
N GLY A 20 -7.83 -26.77 25.51
CA GLY A 20 -7.83 -28.18 25.15
C GLY A 20 -9.01 -28.59 24.26
N LEU A 21 -9.61 -27.63 23.55
CA LEU A 21 -10.78 -27.87 22.70
C LEU A 21 -10.36 -28.00 21.23
N ASN A 22 -10.75 -29.12 20.62
CA ASN A 22 -10.77 -29.29 19.17
C ASN A 22 -12.22 -29.58 18.76
N ALA A 23 -12.94 -28.54 18.34
CA ALA A 23 -14.29 -28.63 17.78
C ALA A 23 -14.21 -28.39 16.26
N SER A 24 -13.36 -29.17 15.59
CA SER A 24 -13.10 -29.07 14.15
C SER A 24 -12.98 -30.43 13.50
N PHE A 25 -13.03 -30.47 12.17
CA PHE A 25 -12.74 -31.65 11.36
C PHE A 25 -11.25 -31.82 11.04
N SER A 26 -10.37 -31.04 11.69
CA SER A 26 -8.93 -31.16 11.44
C SER A 26 -8.38 -32.49 11.96
N PRO A 27 -7.62 -33.24 11.14
CA PRO A 27 -6.96 -34.47 11.58
C PRO A 27 -5.69 -34.21 12.40
N VAL A 28 -5.22 -32.95 12.46
CA VAL A 28 -3.93 -32.59 13.04
C VAL A 28 -4.12 -31.94 14.41
N PRO A 29 -3.45 -32.43 15.46
CA PRO A 29 -3.43 -31.76 16.76
C PRO A 29 -2.61 -30.46 16.67
N ILE A 30 -3.07 -29.44 17.38
CA ILE A 30 -2.49 -28.09 17.35
C ILE A 30 -1.78 -27.78 18.67
N LYS A 31 -0.56 -27.24 18.61
CA LYS A 31 0.21 -26.85 19.80
C LYS A 31 -0.29 -25.53 20.36
N ARG A 32 -0.13 -25.33 21.68
CA ARG A 32 -0.39 -24.03 22.33
C ARG A 32 0.62 -23.00 21.85
N GLY A 33 0.12 -21.82 21.46
CA GLY A 33 0.97 -20.69 21.12
C GLY A 33 0.21 -19.37 21.20
N LYS A 34 0.77 -18.32 20.58
CA LYS A 34 0.30 -16.94 20.73
C LYS A 34 -0.35 -16.36 19.47
N LEU A 35 -0.45 -17.14 18.40
CA LEU A 35 -1.01 -16.69 17.12
C LEU A 35 -2.48 -17.03 17.04
N ALA A 36 -3.34 -16.11 16.62
CA ALA A 36 -4.69 -16.46 16.22
C ALA A 36 -4.75 -16.56 14.70
N PHE A 37 -5.45 -17.56 14.16
CA PHE A 37 -5.69 -17.69 12.73
C PHE A 37 -7.19 -17.71 12.46
N ILE A 38 -7.63 -16.87 11.52
CA ILE A 38 -9.01 -16.80 11.03
C ILE A 38 -8.98 -16.98 9.52
N SER A 39 -9.81 -17.88 8.99
CA SER A 39 -9.88 -18.14 7.55
C SER A 39 -11.28 -18.43 7.06
N GLN A 40 -11.65 -17.84 5.93
CA GLN A 40 -12.87 -18.18 5.19
C GLN A 40 -12.73 -19.49 4.39
N SER A 41 -11.51 -19.99 4.17
CA SER A 41 -11.27 -21.22 3.39
C SER A 41 -10.87 -22.40 4.28
N ALA A 42 -11.62 -23.50 4.18
CA ALA A 42 -11.30 -24.77 4.85
C ALA A 42 -10.05 -25.44 4.27
N ALA A 43 -9.87 -25.37 2.94
CA ALA A 43 -8.69 -25.94 2.28
C ALA A 43 -7.40 -25.24 2.74
N VAL A 44 -7.39 -23.91 2.73
CA VAL A 44 -6.25 -23.11 3.23
C VAL A 44 -6.01 -23.37 4.71
N SER A 45 -7.08 -23.51 5.50
CA SER A 45 -6.98 -23.84 6.91
C SER A 45 -6.25 -25.17 7.14
N ASN A 46 -6.62 -26.23 6.41
CA ASN A 46 -5.96 -27.53 6.52
C ASN A 46 -4.49 -27.47 6.10
N THR A 47 -4.17 -26.77 5.00
CA THR A 47 -2.78 -26.59 4.56
C THR A 47 -1.92 -25.87 5.60
N ILE A 48 -2.48 -24.85 6.25
CA ILE A 48 -1.80 -24.07 7.30
C ILE A 48 -1.58 -24.92 8.56
N LEU A 49 -2.55 -25.76 8.93
CA LEU A 49 -2.41 -26.67 10.09
C LEU A 49 -1.33 -27.72 9.87
N ASP A 50 -1.33 -28.37 8.70
CA ASP A 50 -0.33 -29.37 8.32
C ASP A 50 1.09 -28.78 8.33
N TRP A 51 1.24 -27.60 7.71
CA TRP A 51 2.52 -26.89 7.68
C TRP A 51 2.99 -26.45 9.08
N ALA A 52 2.07 -25.95 9.91
CA ALA A 52 2.40 -25.50 11.27
C ALA A 52 2.91 -26.64 12.16
N GLN A 53 2.44 -27.88 11.93
CA GLN A 53 2.94 -29.05 12.63
C GLN A 53 4.43 -29.28 12.35
N GLN A 54 4.87 -29.17 11.09
CA GLN A 54 6.28 -29.34 10.70
C GLN A 54 7.19 -28.26 11.30
N ARG A 55 6.66 -27.06 11.51
CA ARG A 55 7.39 -25.89 12.02
C ARG A 55 7.25 -25.69 13.53
N GLU A 56 6.61 -26.62 14.21
CA GLU A 56 6.30 -26.56 15.64
C GLU A 56 5.56 -25.28 16.09
N MET A 57 4.79 -24.70 15.19
CA MET A 57 4.15 -23.41 15.42
C MET A 57 2.82 -23.60 16.17
N GLY A 58 2.68 -22.90 17.29
CA GLY A 58 1.49 -22.99 18.14
C GLY A 58 0.49 -21.85 17.92
N PHE A 59 -0.78 -22.11 18.20
CA PHE A 59 -1.87 -21.13 18.10
C PHE A 59 -2.58 -20.91 19.43
N SER A 60 -3.15 -19.72 19.56
CA SER A 60 -4.07 -19.32 20.62
C SER A 60 -5.50 -19.72 20.28
N TYR A 61 -5.91 -19.41 19.05
CA TYR A 61 -7.16 -19.82 18.42
C TYR A 61 -6.92 -20.11 16.95
N PHE A 62 -7.64 -21.09 16.43
CA PHE A 62 -7.68 -21.40 15.02
C PHE A 62 -9.14 -21.53 14.61
N ILE A 63 -9.64 -20.57 13.84
CA ILE A 63 -11.07 -20.39 13.56
C ILE A 63 -11.27 -20.43 12.05
N ALA A 64 -11.90 -21.48 11.55
CA ALA A 64 -12.41 -21.46 10.19
C ALA A 64 -13.82 -20.85 10.22
N LEU A 65 -14.04 -19.82 9.44
CA LEU A 65 -15.32 -19.15 9.31
C LEU A 65 -16.25 -19.86 8.33
N GLY A 66 -15.69 -20.48 7.28
CA GLY A 66 -16.49 -20.93 6.14
C GLY A 66 -17.25 -19.76 5.52
N ASP A 67 -18.54 -19.96 5.26
CA ASP A 67 -19.39 -18.98 4.57
C ASP A 67 -19.71 -17.74 5.42
N SER A 68 -19.41 -17.75 6.73
CA SER A 68 -19.56 -16.59 7.64
C SER A 68 -20.99 -16.02 7.68
N LEU A 69 -22.02 -16.89 7.78
CA LEU A 69 -23.43 -16.46 7.69
C LEU A 69 -23.89 -15.60 8.87
N ASP A 70 -23.31 -15.81 10.05
CA ASP A 70 -23.67 -15.07 11.28
C ASP A 70 -22.43 -14.52 11.99
N ILE A 71 -21.54 -15.39 12.48
CA ILE A 71 -20.25 -14.93 13.02
C ILE A 71 -19.33 -14.59 11.85
N ASP A 72 -18.87 -13.34 11.79
CA ASP A 72 -17.95 -12.85 10.77
C ASP A 72 -16.64 -12.33 11.40
N VAL A 73 -15.68 -11.97 10.55
CA VAL A 73 -14.31 -11.61 10.92
C VAL A 73 -14.24 -10.41 11.87
N ASP A 74 -15.12 -9.42 11.74
CA ASP A 74 -15.14 -8.21 12.57
C ASP A 74 -15.40 -8.54 14.06
N GLU A 75 -16.38 -9.40 14.33
CA GLU A 75 -16.69 -9.84 15.69
C GLU A 75 -15.54 -10.65 16.30
N LEU A 76 -14.92 -11.53 15.50
CA LEU A 76 -13.75 -12.30 15.95
C LEU A 76 -12.55 -11.40 16.22
N LEU A 77 -12.34 -10.36 15.42
CA LEU A 77 -11.29 -9.37 15.66
C LEU A 77 -11.52 -8.63 16.97
N ASP A 78 -12.74 -8.21 17.27
CA ASP A 78 -13.07 -7.54 18.53
C ASP A 78 -12.90 -8.46 19.75
N TYR A 79 -13.22 -9.75 19.61
CA TYR A 79 -12.97 -10.76 20.64
C TYR A 79 -11.46 -10.96 20.85
N LEU A 80 -10.74 -11.28 19.77
CA LEU A 80 -9.32 -11.57 19.81
C LEU A 80 -8.49 -10.35 20.20
N ALA A 81 -8.94 -9.12 19.93
CA ALA A 81 -8.26 -7.91 20.37
C ALA A 81 -8.11 -7.83 21.89
N ARG A 82 -9.06 -8.41 22.64
CA ARG A 82 -9.09 -8.38 24.12
C ARG A 82 -8.48 -9.63 24.75
N ASP A 83 -8.26 -10.69 23.99
CA ASP A 83 -7.70 -11.93 24.53
C ASP A 83 -6.23 -11.76 24.97
N SER A 84 -5.87 -12.28 26.14
CA SER A 84 -4.50 -12.17 26.65
C SER A 84 -3.54 -13.21 26.05
N LYS A 85 -4.07 -14.29 25.46
CA LYS A 85 -3.26 -15.39 24.91
C LYS A 85 -2.84 -15.12 23.46
N THR A 86 -3.63 -14.37 22.71
CA THR A 86 -3.30 -13.93 21.35
C THR A 86 -2.37 -12.71 21.37
N SER A 87 -1.19 -12.83 20.75
CA SER A 87 -0.25 -11.71 20.51
C SER A 87 -0.30 -11.16 19.09
N ALA A 88 -0.64 -11.99 18.09
CA ALA A 88 -0.81 -11.57 16.70
C ALA A 88 -1.95 -12.34 16.03
N ILE A 89 -2.57 -11.75 15.01
CA ILE A 89 -3.73 -12.31 14.31
C ILE A 89 -3.39 -12.46 12.83
N LEU A 90 -3.71 -13.63 12.27
CA LEU A 90 -3.54 -13.97 10.87
C LEU A 90 -4.92 -14.13 10.24
N LEU A 91 -5.14 -13.44 9.14
CA LEU A 91 -6.40 -13.42 8.42
C LEU A 91 -6.18 -13.98 7.02
N TYR A 92 -7.04 -14.91 6.62
CA TYR A 92 -7.24 -15.26 5.23
C TYR A 92 -8.65 -14.84 4.83
N LEU A 93 -8.73 -13.88 3.91
CA LEU A 93 -9.98 -13.28 3.46
C LEU A 93 -10.19 -13.49 1.96
N GLU A 94 -11.41 -13.79 1.58
CA GLU A 94 -11.90 -13.86 0.20
C GLU A 94 -12.85 -12.70 -0.08
N GLN A 95 -13.74 -12.37 0.88
CA GLN A 95 -14.72 -11.30 0.78
C GLN A 95 -15.07 -10.70 2.16
N LEU A 96 -15.82 -9.60 2.17
CA LEU A 96 -16.39 -8.98 3.37
C LEU A 96 -17.90 -8.84 3.21
N SER A 97 -18.64 -9.17 4.26
CA SER A 97 -20.08 -8.92 4.34
C SER A 97 -20.37 -7.44 4.63
N ASP A 98 -19.62 -6.86 5.58
CA ASP A 98 -19.70 -5.44 5.94
C ASP A 98 -18.29 -4.85 6.09
N ALA A 99 -17.86 -4.12 5.06
CA ALA A 99 -16.53 -3.52 5.03
C ALA A 99 -16.32 -2.45 6.11
N ARG A 100 -17.37 -1.73 6.53
CA ARG A 100 -17.26 -0.68 7.55
C ARG A 100 -17.01 -1.28 8.92
N ARG A 101 -17.74 -2.34 9.27
CA ARG A 101 -17.51 -3.08 10.52
C ARG A 101 -16.14 -3.71 10.56
N PHE A 102 -15.72 -4.36 9.46
CA PHE A 102 -14.37 -4.91 9.36
C PHE A 102 -13.29 -3.85 9.57
N VAL A 103 -13.34 -2.72 8.85
CA VAL A 103 -12.32 -1.66 8.99
C VAL A 103 -12.33 -1.09 10.41
N SER A 104 -13.50 -0.94 11.04
CA SER A 104 -13.61 -0.47 12.42
C SER A 104 -12.99 -1.45 13.43
N ALA A 105 -13.39 -2.72 13.39
CA ALA A 105 -12.88 -3.76 14.28
C ALA A 105 -11.38 -3.99 14.06
N ALA A 106 -10.94 -4.05 12.81
CA ALA A 106 -9.54 -4.23 12.47
C ALA A 106 -8.68 -3.02 12.90
N ARG A 107 -9.19 -1.78 12.79
CA ARG A 107 -8.52 -0.58 13.35
C ARG A 107 -8.36 -0.67 14.86
N SER A 108 -9.40 -1.12 15.56
CA SER A 108 -9.40 -1.28 17.02
C SER A 108 -8.35 -2.33 17.44
N ALA A 109 -8.41 -3.52 16.83
CA ALA A 109 -7.51 -4.63 17.09
C ALA A 109 -6.04 -4.31 16.73
N SER A 110 -5.80 -3.66 15.59
CA SER A 110 -4.45 -3.32 15.09
C SER A 110 -3.68 -2.33 15.97
N ARG A 111 -4.34 -1.62 16.88
CA ARG A 111 -3.65 -0.74 17.85
C ARG A 111 -2.81 -1.51 18.85
N ASN A 112 -3.24 -2.72 19.18
CA ASN A 112 -2.66 -3.52 20.26
C ASN A 112 -1.97 -4.78 19.73
N LYS A 113 -2.37 -5.28 18.56
CA LYS A 113 -1.90 -6.56 18.01
C LYS A 113 -1.53 -6.41 16.55
N PRO A 114 -0.38 -6.96 16.11
CA PRO A 114 -0.11 -7.11 14.69
C PRO A 114 -1.17 -8.00 14.04
N ILE A 115 -1.70 -7.53 12.92
CA ILE A 115 -2.65 -8.28 12.10
C ILE A 115 -2.07 -8.40 10.71
N LEU A 116 -1.91 -9.63 10.24
CA LEU A 116 -1.45 -9.95 8.91
C LEU A 116 -2.62 -10.52 8.11
N VAL A 117 -2.73 -10.14 6.85
CA VAL A 117 -3.82 -10.56 5.97
C VAL A 117 -3.32 -11.06 4.63
N ILE A 118 -3.81 -12.23 4.23
CA ILE A 118 -3.80 -12.72 2.86
C ILE A 118 -5.19 -12.47 2.28
N LYS A 119 -5.24 -11.81 1.12
CA LYS A 119 -6.48 -11.63 0.34
C LYS A 119 -6.37 -12.41 -0.97
N SER A 120 -7.23 -13.41 -1.16
CA SER A 120 -7.41 -14.11 -2.43
C SER A 120 -8.38 -13.34 -3.35
N GLY A 121 -8.73 -13.84 -4.54
CA GLY A 121 -9.70 -13.16 -5.41
C GLY A 121 -9.26 -11.75 -5.88
N ARG A 122 -7.99 -11.61 -6.25
CA ARG A 122 -7.37 -10.32 -6.63
C ARG A 122 -7.60 -9.95 -8.09
N SER A 123 -7.69 -10.97 -8.95
CA SER A 123 -7.96 -10.79 -10.37
C SER A 123 -9.44 -11.07 -10.67
N PRO A 124 -10.01 -10.48 -11.74
CA PRO A 124 -11.38 -10.76 -12.13
C PRO A 124 -11.66 -12.25 -12.38
N ALA A 125 -10.66 -13.02 -12.83
CA ALA A 125 -10.79 -14.46 -13.01
C ALA A 125 -10.86 -15.21 -11.66
N ALA A 126 -10.06 -14.81 -10.68
CA ALA A 126 -10.09 -15.39 -9.34
C ALA A 126 -11.38 -15.03 -8.59
N GLN A 127 -11.88 -13.79 -8.75
CA GLN A 127 -13.16 -13.36 -8.18
C GLN A 127 -14.34 -14.20 -8.71
N ARG A 128 -14.34 -14.47 -10.02
CA ARG A 128 -15.32 -15.36 -10.66
C ARG A 128 -15.24 -16.79 -10.15
N LEU A 129 -14.03 -17.33 -9.95
CA LEU A 129 -13.85 -18.68 -9.41
C LEU A 129 -14.40 -18.80 -7.98
N LEU A 130 -14.19 -17.77 -7.16
CA LEU A 130 -14.62 -17.74 -5.76
C LEU A 130 -16.06 -17.23 -5.57
N ASN A 131 -16.74 -16.82 -6.66
CA ASN A 131 -18.06 -16.18 -6.63
C ASN A 131 -18.14 -14.97 -5.68
N THR A 132 -17.07 -14.18 -5.59
CA THR A 132 -16.99 -13.00 -4.71
C THR A 132 -17.39 -11.72 -5.45
N THR A 133 -17.81 -10.70 -4.70
CA THR A 133 -18.15 -9.37 -5.24
C THR A 133 -16.97 -8.72 -5.99
N ALA A 134 -17.27 -8.04 -7.10
CA ALA A 134 -16.30 -7.36 -7.96
C ALA A 134 -15.81 -6.02 -7.38
N GLY A 135 -15.14 -6.05 -6.23
CA GLY A 135 -14.42 -4.89 -5.68
C GLY A 135 -13.01 -4.75 -6.25
N MET A 136 -12.48 -3.53 -6.30
CA MET A 136 -11.13 -3.27 -6.78
C MET A 136 -10.05 -3.72 -5.77
N ASP A 137 -9.03 -4.47 -6.21
CA ASP A 137 -7.91 -4.89 -5.32
C ASP A 137 -7.16 -3.69 -4.70
N PRO A 138 -6.94 -2.56 -5.42
CA PRO A 138 -6.40 -1.34 -4.80
C PRO A 138 -7.26 -0.75 -3.67
N ALA A 139 -8.58 -0.98 -3.68
CA ALA A 139 -9.46 -0.54 -2.59
C ALA A 139 -9.24 -1.38 -1.32
N TRP A 140 -9.02 -2.68 -1.48
CA TRP A 140 -8.59 -3.57 -0.40
C TRP A 140 -7.25 -3.13 0.18
N ASP A 141 -6.27 -2.81 -0.67
CA ASP A 141 -4.97 -2.29 -0.21
C ASP A 141 -5.14 -1.02 0.62
N ALA A 142 -5.94 -0.06 0.13
CA ALA A 142 -6.23 1.17 0.85
C ALA A 142 -6.90 0.89 2.21
N ALA A 143 -7.86 -0.03 2.26
CA ALA A 143 -8.56 -0.42 3.49
C ALA A 143 -7.63 -1.07 4.52
N ILE A 144 -6.82 -2.03 4.08
CA ILE A 144 -5.86 -2.75 4.93
C ILE A 144 -4.82 -1.78 5.50
N GLN A 145 -4.25 -0.91 4.65
CA GLN A 145 -3.28 0.10 5.08
C GLN A 145 -3.89 1.08 6.06
N ARG A 146 -5.11 1.57 5.77
CA ARG A 146 -5.86 2.49 6.64
C ARG A 146 -6.21 1.85 7.97
N ALA A 147 -6.46 0.55 7.99
CA ALA A 147 -6.77 -0.17 9.21
C ALA A 147 -5.54 -0.58 10.03
N GLY A 148 -4.32 -0.39 9.51
CA GLY A 148 -3.07 -0.67 10.21
C GLY A 148 -2.61 -2.13 10.13
N LEU A 149 -3.23 -2.92 9.25
CA LEU A 149 -2.89 -4.32 8.99
C LEU A 149 -1.72 -4.39 8.00
N LEU A 150 -1.04 -5.53 7.97
CA LEU A 150 -0.03 -5.85 6.96
C LEU A 150 -0.60 -6.84 5.94
N ARG A 151 -0.65 -6.44 4.67
CA ARG A 151 -0.97 -7.38 3.57
C ARG A 151 0.27 -8.18 3.21
N VAL A 152 0.11 -9.49 3.06
CA VAL A 152 1.11 -10.40 2.50
C VAL A 152 0.54 -11.06 1.24
N GLN A 153 1.41 -11.46 0.33
CA GLN A 153 1.07 -11.94 -1.01
C GLN A 153 0.71 -13.43 -1.01
N ASP A 154 1.36 -14.22 -0.17
CA ASP A 154 1.19 -15.67 -0.11
C ASP A 154 1.37 -16.23 1.31
N THR A 155 1.12 -17.54 1.45
CA THR A 155 1.20 -18.25 2.73
C THR A 155 2.62 -18.38 3.26
N HIS A 156 3.63 -18.45 2.40
CA HIS A 156 5.04 -18.51 2.82
C HIS A 156 5.49 -17.17 3.41
N GLU A 157 5.08 -16.08 2.77
CA GLU A 157 5.32 -14.71 3.20
C GLU A 157 4.59 -14.41 4.51
N LEU A 158 3.36 -14.91 4.69
CA LEU A 158 2.60 -14.76 5.94
C LEU A 158 3.40 -15.25 7.15
N PHE A 159 3.87 -16.50 7.15
CA PHE A 159 4.57 -17.02 8.33
C PHE A 159 5.94 -16.37 8.54
N SER A 160 6.65 -16.06 7.46
CA SER A 160 7.91 -15.31 7.54
C SER A 160 7.67 -13.96 8.22
N ALA A 161 6.61 -13.24 7.81
CA ALA A 161 6.21 -11.98 8.41
C ALA A 161 5.75 -12.15 9.88
N VAL A 162 5.13 -13.27 10.24
CA VAL A 162 4.76 -13.57 11.63
C VAL A 162 5.98 -13.77 12.51
N GLU A 163 6.92 -14.60 12.07
CA GLU A 163 8.16 -14.85 12.81
C GLU A 163 8.91 -13.55 13.04
N THR A 164 8.98 -12.73 11.98
CA THR A 164 9.53 -11.37 12.01
C THR A 164 8.81 -10.51 13.04
N LEU A 165 7.50 -10.27 12.89
CA LEU A 165 6.75 -9.31 13.69
C LEU A 165 6.56 -9.75 15.15
N SER A 166 6.55 -11.07 15.42
CA SER A 166 6.35 -11.60 16.77
C SER A 166 7.61 -11.49 17.63
N HIS A 167 8.80 -11.59 17.03
CA HIS A 167 10.07 -11.54 17.75
C HIS A 167 10.75 -10.17 17.67
N MET A 168 10.36 -9.31 16.71
CA MET A 168 11.08 -8.07 16.46
C MET A 168 10.68 -6.90 17.33
N ARG A 169 11.68 -6.05 17.53
CA ARG A 169 11.55 -4.73 18.13
C ARG A 169 10.91 -3.76 17.11
N PRO A 170 10.06 -2.81 17.56
CA PRO A 170 9.49 -1.81 16.69
C PRO A 170 10.56 -0.97 15.98
N LEU A 171 10.46 -0.86 14.66
CA LEU A 171 11.37 -0.01 13.88
C LEU A 171 11.22 1.46 14.26
N ARG A 172 12.35 2.14 14.46
CA ARG A 172 12.41 3.60 14.67
C ARG A 172 12.45 4.39 13.37
N GLY A 173 12.85 3.76 12.27
CA GLY A 173 13.00 4.39 10.96
C GLY A 173 12.82 3.39 9.82
N ASP A 174 13.38 3.69 8.65
CA ASP A 174 13.33 2.82 7.46
C ASP A 174 14.68 2.75 6.70
N ARG A 175 15.78 3.19 7.35
CA ARG A 175 17.15 3.14 6.82
C ARG A 175 17.84 1.84 7.26
N LEU A 176 18.25 1.04 6.29
CA LEU A 176 18.93 -0.25 6.50
C LEU A 176 20.44 -0.10 6.34
N MET A 177 21.20 -0.62 7.31
CA MET A 177 22.63 -0.90 7.16
C MET A 177 22.82 -2.39 6.88
N ILE A 178 23.70 -2.74 5.94
CA ILE A 178 23.99 -4.13 5.57
C ILE A 178 25.48 -4.41 5.83
N ILE A 179 25.78 -5.50 6.52
CA ILE A 179 27.14 -6.07 6.66
C ILE A 179 27.14 -7.41 5.94
N SER A 180 28.18 -7.73 5.18
CA SER A 180 28.35 -9.02 4.50
C SER A 180 29.81 -9.45 4.49
N ASN A 181 30.12 -10.75 4.47
CA ASN A 181 31.45 -11.29 4.11
C ASN A 181 31.56 -11.69 2.63
N GLY A 182 30.73 -11.08 1.78
CA GLY A 182 30.75 -11.35 0.35
C GLY A 182 29.90 -10.35 -0.43
N ALA A 183 30.46 -9.84 -1.51
CA ALA A 183 29.82 -8.87 -2.39
C ALA A 183 28.54 -9.40 -3.05
N ALA A 184 28.52 -10.64 -3.54
CA ALA A 184 27.37 -11.16 -4.29
C ALA A 184 26.09 -11.30 -3.44
N PRO A 185 26.12 -11.88 -2.22
CA PRO A 185 24.97 -11.85 -1.31
C PRO A 185 24.49 -10.43 -0.96
N ALA A 186 25.42 -9.49 -0.76
CA ALA A 186 25.07 -8.09 -0.51
C ALA A 186 24.40 -7.44 -1.72
N ALA A 187 24.86 -7.73 -2.94
CA ALA A 187 24.24 -7.27 -4.17
C ALA A 187 22.81 -7.81 -4.34
N LEU A 188 22.57 -9.09 -4.05
CA LEU A 188 21.22 -9.66 -4.03
C LEU A 188 20.29 -8.96 -3.03
N ALA A 189 20.82 -8.64 -1.84
CA ALA A 189 20.08 -7.84 -0.86
C ALA A 189 19.75 -6.43 -1.38
N LEU A 190 20.69 -5.78 -2.08
CA LEU A 190 20.48 -4.47 -2.67
C LEU A 190 19.42 -4.48 -3.77
N ASP A 191 19.46 -5.45 -4.67
CA ASP A 191 18.48 -5.60 -5.75
C ASP A 191 17.08 -5.82 -5.18
N ALA A 192 16.96 -6.68 -4.16
CA ALA A 192 15.72 -6.90 -3.44
C ALA A 192 15.23 -5.63 -2.72
N LEU A 193 16.13 -4.84 -2.12
CA LEU A 193 15.78 -3.61 -1.42
C LEU A 193 15.32 -2.52 -2.41
N TRP A 194 16.01 -2.42 -3.54
CA TRP A 194 15.71 -1.46 -4.61
C TRP A 194 14.33 -1.72 -5.23
N SER A 195 14.04 -2.98 -5.58
CA SER A 195 12.75 -3.38 -6.18
C SER A 195 11.56 -3.07 -5.26
N ARG A 196 11.76 -3.06 -3.95
CA ARG A 196 10.74 -2.74 -2.93
C ARG A 196 10.77 -1.27 -2.46
N ASN A 197 11.54 -0.40 -3.11
CA ASN A 197 11.70 1.01 -2.74
C ASN A 197 12.15 1.22 -1.28
N GLY A 198 13.00 0.34 -0.79
CA GLY A 198 13.66 0.47 0.51
C GLY A 198 14.72 1.57 0.52
N LYS A 199 15.28 1.87 1.69
CA LYS A 199 16.31 2.90 1.86
C LYS A 199 17.53 2.35 2.57
N LEU A 200 18.69 2.66 2.04
CA LEU A 200 19.97 2.45 2.71
C LEU A 200 20.24 3.58 3.71
N ALA A 201 20.94 3.23 4.78
CA ALA A 201 21.54 4.19 5.69
C ALA A 201 22.73 4.90 5.06
N THR A 202 22.89 6.18 5.38
CA THR A 202 24.09 6.97 5.05
C THR A 202 24.89 7.14 6.33
N LEU A 203 26.11 6.61 6.35
CA LEU A 203 27.00 6.69 7.51
C LEU A 203 27.61 8.10 7.63
N SER A 204 27.76 8.55 8.87
CA SER A 204 28.50 9.76 9.22
C SER A 204 30.00 9.57 9.03
N GLU A 205 30.71 10.66 8.75
CA GLU A 205 32.17 10.64 8.58
C GLU A 205 32.87 10.08 9.83
N GLU A 206 32.36 10.39 11.03
CA GLU A 206 32.87 9.85 12.29
C GLU A 206 32.78 8.31 12.33
N THR A 207 31.64 7.74 11.94
CA THR A 207 31.45 6.28 11.90
C THR A 207 32.35 5.67 10.82
N CYS A 208 32.45 6.32 9.66
CA CYS A 208 33.33 5.87 8.58
C CYS A 208 34.81 5.85 9.00
N GLN A 209 35.26 6.81 9.80
CA GLN A 209 36.64 6.83 10.31
C GLN A 209 36.87 5.69 11.31
N LYS A 210 35.99 5.50 12.30
CA LYS A 210 36.11 4.39 13.27
C LYS A 210 36.13 3.02 12.59
N LEU A 211 35.34 2.83 11.54
CA LEU A 211 35.35 1.60 10.76
C LEU A 211 36.65 1.41 9.99
N ARG A 212 37.21 2.47 9.38
CA ARG A 212 38.51 2.41 8.70
C ARG A 212 39.66 2.06 9.65
N ASP A 213 39.63 2.59 10.87
CA ASP A 213 40.68 2.33 11.87
C ASP A 213 40.62 0.89 12.42
N ALA A 214 39.42 0.29 12.43
CA ALA A 214 39.19 -1.04 13.02
C ALA A 214 39.23 -2.20 12.02
N LEU A 215 39.10 -1.92 10.72
CA LEU A 215 39.04 -2.91 9.65
C LEU A 215 40.31 -2.89 8.78
N PRO A 216 40.63 -4.00 8.09
CA PRO A 216 41.77 -4.03 7.17
C PRO A 216 41.65 -2.96 6.07
N GLU A 217 42.78 -2.41 5.62
CA GLU A 217 42.83 -1.32 4.60
C GLU A 217 42.13 -1.66 3.27
N HIS A 218 42.03 -2.95 2.94
CA HIS A 218 41.39 -3.41 1.71
C HIS A 218 39.86 -3.41 1.77
N VAL A 219 39.26 -3.22 2.95
CA VAL A 219 37.81 -3.16 3.16
C VAL A 219 37.31 -1.75 2.87
N ALA A 220 36.48 -1.61 1.85
CA ALA A 220 35.88 -0.33 1.51
C ALA A 220 34.70 -0.04 2.45
N VAL A 221 34.80 1.04 3.23
CA VAL A 221 33.73 1.47 4.13
C VAL A 221 32.61 2.12 3.32
N SER A 222 31.52 1.37 3.12
CA SER A 222 30.32 1.81 2.42
C SER A 222 29.09 1.09 2.96
N ASN A 223 27.91 1.33 2.38
CA ASN A 223 26.69 0.58 2.68
C ASN A 223 26.15 -0.01 1.37
N PRO A 224 26.25 -1.34 1.15
CA PRO A 224 26.65 -2.39 2.09
C PRO A 224 28.13 -2.36 2.48
N LEU A 225 28.44 -2.78 3.70
CA LEU A 225 29.80 -2.98 4.18
C LEU A 225 30.21 -4.44 3.90
N ASP A 226 31.06 -4.61 2.88
CA ASP A 226 31.61 -5.92 2.51
C ASP A 226 32.95 -6.17 3.22
N LEU A 227 32.92 -7.01 4.25
CA LEU A 227 34.07 -7.45 5.03
C LEU A 227 34.97 -8.44 4.27
N ARG A 228 34.56 -8.88 3.07
CA ARG A 228 35.25 -9.88 2.24
C ARG A 228 35.30 -11.29 2.84
N ASP A 229 35.86 -12.23 2.09
CA ASP A 229 35.84 -13.67 2.34
C ASP A 229 36.75 -14.14 3.48
N ASP A 230 37.80 -13.38 3.77
CA ASP A 230 38.74 -13.56 4.89
C ASP A 230 38.24 -12.96 6.22
N ALA A 231 37.01 -12.42 6.25
CA ALA A 231 36.40 -11.88 7.45
C ALA A 231 36.30 -12.95 8.56
N SER A 232 36.95 -12.69 9.71
CA SER A 232 36.84 -13.52 10.91
C SER A 232 35.61 -13.14 11.74
N SER A 233 35.22 -14.00 12.68
CA SER A 233 34.18 -13.70 13.69
C SER A 233 34.48 -12.40 14.46
N GLU A 234 35.76 -12.10 14.70
CA GLU A 234 36.19 -10.87 15.38
C GLU A 234 35.91 -9.61 14.55
N HIS A 235 36.11 -9.67 13.22
CA HIS A 235 35.78 -8.56 12.32
C HIS A 235 34.28 -8.23 12.36
N TYR A 236 33.42 -9.25 12.38
CA TYR A 236 31.97 -9.06 12.54
C TYR A 236 31.62 -8.37 13.86
N VAL A 237 32.22 -8.79 14.97
CA VAL A 237 31.95 -8.23 16.30
C VAL A 237 32.42 -6.79 16.42
N LYS A 238 33.65 -6.48 15.97
CA LYS A 238 34.18 -5.11 15.95
C LYS A 238 33.29 -4.17 15.12
N THR A 239 32.90 -4.62 13.93
CA THR A 239 32.01 -3.87 13.05
C THR A 239 30.66 -3.63 13.71
N LEU A 240 30.07 -4.68 14.28
CA LEU A 240 28.79 -4.61 14.97
C LEU A 240 28.85 -3.63 16.14
N ASP A 241 29.90 -3.67 16.95
CA ASP A 241 30.06 -2.78 18.11
C ASP A 241 30.12 -1.31 17.69
N ILE A 242 30.94 -0.98 16.68
CA ILE A 242 31.06 0.39 16.15
C ILE A 242 29.70 0.88 15.60
N LEU A 243 29.02 0.04 14.82
CA LEU A 243 27.72 0.40 14.26
C LEU A 243 26.66 0.55 15.35
N LEU A 244 26.63 -0.32 16.35
CA LEU A 244 25.71 -0.18 17.48
C LEU A 244 25.98 1.09 18.31
N HIS A 245 27.13 1.76 18.20
CA HIS A 245 27.32 3.09 18.77
C HIS A 245 26.80 4.24 17.88
N SER A 246 26.59 4.03 16.57
CA SER A 246 26.21 5.07 15.59
C SER A 246 24.71 5.23 15.34
N GLN A 247 24.16 6.46 15.31
CA GLN A 247 22.73 6.74 15.07
C GLN A 247 22.32 6.81 13.58
N ASP A 248 23.21 6.39 12.69
CA ASP A 248 23.09 6.59 11.24
C ASP A 248 22.09 5.64 10.55
N PHE A 249 21.67 4.58 11.23
CA PHE A 249 20.74 3.58 10.70
C PHE A 249 19.62 3.22 11.69
N ASP A 250 18.56 2.62 11.16
CA ASP A 250 17.37 2.25 11.93
C ASP A 250 17.22 0.73 12.10
N ALA A 251 17.79 -0.04 11.16
CA ALA A 251 17.91 -1.49 11.21
C ALA A 251 19.27 -1.93 10.67
N LEU A 252 19.77 -3.06 11.18
CA LEU A 252 21.02 -3.67 10.76
C LEU A 252 20.74 -5.09 10.25
N MET A 253 21.23 -5.38 9.06
CA MET A 253 21.21 -6.72 8.46
C MET A 253 22.64 -7.26 8.41
N VAL A 254 22.85 -8.45 8.97
CA VAL A 254 24.14 -9.15 8.93
C VAL A 254 23.99 -10.36 8.02
N ILE A 255 24.76 -10.39 6.93
CA ILE A 255 24.81 -11.48 5.97
C ILE A 255 26.08 -12.29 6.23
N HIS A 256 25.95 -13.60 6.32
CA HIS A 256 27.05 -14.54 6.43
C HIS A 256 26.92 -15.61 5.34
N SER A 257 27.95 -15.71 4.51
CA SER A 257 28.18 -16.83 3.61
C SER A 257 29.13 -17.85 4.23
N PRO A 258 28.93 -19.16 4.00
CA PRO A 258 29.82 -20.19 4.52
C PRO A 258 31.29 -19.89 4.19
N SER A 259 32.12 -19.77 5.22
CA SER A 259 33.55 -19.49 5.10
C SER A 259 34.34 -20.33 6.10
N ALA A 260 35.57 -20.69 5.73
CA ALA A 260 36.52 -21.35 6.62
C ALA A 260 37.09 -20.37 7.67
N ALA A 261 37.21 -19.08 7.33
CA ALA A 261 37.73 -18.05 8.22
C ALA A 261 36.75 -17.66 9.34
N ALA A 262 35.45 -17.86 9.09
CA ALA A 262 34.38 -17.59 10.05
C ALA A 262 33.35 -18.74 10.03
N PRO A 263 33.56 -19.80 10.82
CA PRO A 263 32.59 -20.88 10.96
C PRO A 263 31.23 -20.33 11.40
N ALA A 264 30.16 -20.77 10.71
CA ALA A 264 28.82 -20.19 10.85
C ALA A 264 28.30 -20.21 12.30
N THR A 265 28.42 -21.34 12.99
CA THR A 265 27.93 -21.53 14.36
C THR A 265 28.71 -20.70 15.38
N GLU A 266 30.03 -20.69 15.29
CA GLU A 266 30.89 -19.89 16.18
C GLU A 266 30.61 -18.40 15.99
N SER A 267 30.55 -17.94 14.73
CA SER A 267 30.22 -16.55 14.40
C SER A 267 28.87 -16.14 14.98
N ALA A 268 27.87 -17.02 14.91
CA ALA A 268 26.55 -16.77 15.47
C ALA A 268 26.59 -16.64 17.00
N GLN A 269 27.30 -17.52 17.70
CA GLN A 269 27.43 -17.47 19.16
C GLN A 269 28.05 -16.15 19.64
N VAL A 270 29.18 -15.77 19.04
CA VAL A 270 29.88 -14.54 19.42
C VAL A 270 29.05 -13.29 19.10
N LEU A 271 28.35 -13.28 17.96
CA LEU A 271 27.44 -12.19 17.61
C LEU A 271 26.25 -12.09 18.59
N ILE A 272 25.62 -13.22 18.93
CA ILE A 272 24.52 -13.24 19.92
C ILE A 272 25.01 -12.66 21.26
N GLU A 273 26.20 -13.05 21.70
CA GLU A 273 26.79 -12.55 22.93
C GLU A 273 27.08 -11.05 22.88
N ALA A 274 27.68 -10.56 21.79
CA ALA A 274 27.96 -9.13 21.59
C ALA A 274 26.66 -8.31 21.60
N VAL A 275 25.61 -8.77 20.90
CA VAL A 275 24.29 -8.13 20.87
C VAL A 275 23.67 -8.10 22.27
N LYS A 276 23.79 -9.17 23.05
CA LYS A 276 23.20 -9.25 24.39
C LYS A 276 23.83 -8.27 25.38
N HIS A 277 25.15 -8.06 25.29
CA HIS A 277 25.88 -7.16 26.17
C HIS A 277 25.77 -5.69 25.77
N HIS A 278 25.56 -5.38 24.50
CA HIS A 278 25.53 -4.00 24.04
C HIS A 278 24.25 -3.26 24.49
N PRO A 279 24.33 -2.12 25.20
CA PRO A 279 23.17 -1.45 25.78
C PRO A 279 22.15 -0.97 24.74
N ARG A 280 22.64 -0.58 23.56
CA ARG A 280 21.80 -0.09 22.47
C ARG A 280 21.16 -1.18 21.62
N SER A 281 21.57 -2.45 21.76
CA SER A 281 20.96 -3.52 20.98
C SER A 281 19.45 -3.52 21.16
N LYS A 282 18.97 -3.25 22.39
CA LYS A 282 17.56 -3.10 22.78
C LYS A 282 16.74 -2.10 21.95
N TYR A 283 17.40 -1.22 21.21
CA TYR A 283 16.77 -0.13 20.44
C TYR A 283 16.95 -0.23 18.93
N VAL A 284 17.70 -1.22 18.46
CA VAL A 284 17.99 -1.46 17.04
C VAL A 284 17.38 -2.80 16.64
N SER A 285 16.75 -2.84 15.47
CA SER A 285 16.28 -4.10 14.88
C SER A 285 17.43 -4.75 14.11
N LEU A 286 17.86 -5.93 14.57
CA LEU A 286 18.90 -6.73 13.94
C LEU A 286 18.25 -7.89 13.19
N LEU A 287 18.57 -8.05 11.91
CA LEU A 287 18.19 -9.19 11.09
C LEU A 287 19.45 -9.96 10.69
N THR A 288 19.37 -11.29 10.70
CA THR A 288 20.49 -12.13 10.31
C THR A 288 20.15 -12.96 9.08
N ASN A 289 21.09 -13.04 8.14
CA ASN A 289 20.99 -13.89 6.96
C ASN A 289 22.19 -14.83 6.92
N TRP A 290 21.97 -16.09 7.32
CA TRP A 290 23.02 -17.11 7.30
C TRP A 290 22.75 -18.03 6.11
N CYS A 291 23.53 -17.84 5.04
CA CYS A 291 23.39 -18.55 3.77
C CYS A 291 23.80 -20.02 3.89
N GLY A 292 23.25 -20.87 3.02
CA GLY A 292 23.51 -22.31 2.98
C GLY A 292 22.62 -23.12 3.92
N GLU A 293 22.48 -24.43 3.67
CA GLU A 293 21.59 -25.28 4.48
C GLU A 293 22.36 -25.99 5.60
N HIS A 294 23.31 -26.86 5.26
CA HIS A 294 23.96 -27.76 6.22
C HIS A 294 24.79 -27.02 7.30
N SER A 295 25.77 -26.21 6.91
CA SER A 295 26.69 -25.53 7.85
C SER A 295 26.02 -24.45 8.70
N SER A 296 24.89 -23.92 8.23
CA SER A 296 24.25 -22.72 8.79
C SER A 296 22.96 -23.04 9.55
N GLN A 297 22.49 -24.30 9.51
CA GLN A 297 21.28 -24.71 10.21
C GLN A 297 21.36 -24.47 11.71
N GLU A 298 22.46 -24.88 12.33
CA GLU A 298 22.68 -24.73 13.76
C GLU A 298 22.80 -23.24 14.16
N ALA A 299 23.56 -22.46 13.39
CA ALA A 299 23.66 -21.01 13.58
C ALA A 299 22.29 -20.33 13.58
N ARG A 300 21.40 -20.69 12.62
CA ARG A 300 20.04 -20.17 12.58
C ARG A 300 19.22 -20.58 13.80
N ARG A 301 19.32 -21.84 14.24
CA ARG A 301 18.64 -22.31 15.47
C ARG A 301 19.03 -21.46 16.67
N LEU A 302 20.33 -21.17 16.84
CA LEU A 302 20.84 -20.33 17.93
C LEU A 302 20.30 -18.89 17.87
N PHE A 303 20.20 -18.29 16.68
CA PHE A 303 19.59 -16.96 16.54
C PHE A 303 18.11 -16.96 16.93
N SER A 304 17.33 -17.95 16.44
CA SER A 304 15.91 -18.08 16.79
C SER A 304 15.71 -18.27 18.29
N GLU A 305 16.54 -19.10 18.95
CA GLU A 305 16.51 -19.30 20.41
C GLU A 305 16.89 -18.04 21.19
N ALA A 306 17.77 -17.21 20.64
CA ALA A 306 18.12 -15.90 21.18
C ALA A 306 17.06 -14.81 20.89
N GLY A 307 16.01 -15.13 20.13
CA GLY A 307 14.97 -14.19 19.73
C GLY A 307 15.41 -13.19 18.64
N LEU A 308 16.44 -13.53 17.87
CA LEU A 308 16.93 -12.76 16.73
C LEU A 308 16.39 -13.35 15.42
N PRO A 309 15.63 -12.58 14.61
CA PRO A 309 15.10 -13.10 13.35
C PRO A 309 16.21 -13.46 12.38
N THR A 310 16.14 -14.68 11.87
CA THR A 310 17.15 -15.22 10.95
C THR A 310 16.54 -15.83 9.70
N TYR A 311 17.21 -15.67 8.57
CA TYR A 311 16.74 -16.13 7.27
C TYR A 311 17.85 -16.82 6.48
N ARG A 312 17.41 -17.61 5.51
CA ARG A 312 18.28 -18.40 4.62
C ARG A 312 18.81 -17.60 3.44
N THR A 313 18.02 -16.66 2.92
CA THR A 313 18.36 -15.89 1.72
C THR A 313 18.36 -14.37 1.98
N PRO A 314 19.23 -13.62 1.30
CA PRO A 314 19.25 -12.16 1.39
C PRO A 314 17.88 -11.55 1.03
N GLU A 315 17.24 -12.03 -0.04
CA GLU A 315 15.96 -11.55 -0.54
C GLU A 315 14.81 -11.80 0.45
N GLY A 316 14.83 -12.96 1.13
CA GLY A 316 13.88 -13.28 2.19
C GLY A 316 14.03 -12.35 3.39
N THR A 317 15.28 -12.04 3.76
CA THR A 317 15.59 -11.09 4.85
C THR A 317 15.10 -9.67 4.53
N ILE A 318 15.34 -9.22 3.30
CA ILE A 318 14.87 -7.91 2.84
C ILE A 318 13.34 -7.87 2.77
N THR A 319 12.71 -8.96 2.31
CA THR A 319 11.24 -9.08 2.31
C THR A 319 10.69 -8.91 3.72
N ALA A 320 11.24 -9.62 4.70
CA ALA A 320 10.88 -9.49 6.11
C ALA A 320 11.11 -8.07 6.66
N PHE A 321 12.26 -7.45 6.36
CA PHE A 321 12.52 -6.06 6.74
C PHE A 321 11.47 -5.10 6.15
N MET A 322 11.12 -5.27 4.88
CA MET A 322 10.15 -4.41 4.20
C MET A 322 8.74 -4.57 4.77
N HIS A 323 8.34 -5.77 5.20
CA HIS A 323 7.08 -5.96 5.95
C HIS A 323 7.01 -5.14 7.22
N MET A 324 8.12 -5.05 7.96
CA MET A 324 8.14 -4.22 9.15
C MET A 324 8.01 -2.73 8.81
N VAL A 325 8.69 -2.29 7.75
CA VAL A 325 8.63 -0.90 7.28
C VAL A 325 7.21 -0.56 6.85
N GLU A 326 6.55 -1.45 6.12
CA GLU A 326 5.15 -1.31 5.69
C GLU A 326 4.20 -1.34 6.89
N TYR A 327 4.33 -2.31 7.78
CA TYR A 327 3.54 -2.39 9.00
C TYR A 327 3.66 -1.10 9.82
N ARG A 328 4.87 -0.59 10.00
CA ARG A 328 5.10 0.70 10.67
C ARG A 328 4.43 1.87 9.96
N ARG A 329 4.49 1.93 8.62
CA ARG A 329 3.82 2.97 7.83
C ARG A 329 2.30 2.89 8.02
N ASN A 330 1.73 1.70 8.00
CA ASN A 330 0.30 1.46 8.21
C ASN A 330 -0.11 1.82 9.64
N GLN A 331 0.71 1.52 10.64
CA GLN A 331 0.51 1.94 12.02
C GLN A 331 0.56 3.47 12.21
N LYS A 332 1.36 4.20 11.42
CA LYS A 332 1.31 5.67 11.39
C LYS A 332 -0.02 6.15 10.80
N GLN A 333 -0.44 5.60 9.65
CA GLN A 333 -1.72 5.96 9.03
C GLN A 333 -2.93 5.62 9.91
N LEU A 334 -2.88 4.54 10.67
CA LEU A 334 -3.91 4.16 11.65
C LEU A 334 -4.17 5.27 12.67
N ARG A 335 -3.10 5.91 13.14
CA ARG A 335 -3.12 7.00 14.14
C ARG A 335 -3.62 8.33 13.57
N GLU A 336 -3.60 8.49 12.25
CA GLU A 336 -4.14 9.69 11.60
C GLU A 336 -5.66 9.75 11.81
N THR A 337 -6.08 10.79 12.51
CA THR A 337 -7.50 11.16 12.64
C THR A 337 -7.79 12.23 11.60
N PRO A 338 -8.65 11.94 10.61
CA PRO A 338 -8.96 12.91 9.58
C PRO A 338 -9.68 14.12 10.18
N ALA A 339 -9.02 15.27 10.13
CA ALA A 339 -9.63 16.56 10.43
C ALA A 339 -9.58 17.40 9.16
N LEU A 340 -10.64 18.18 8.94
CA LEU A 340 -10.65 19.21 7.90
C LEU A 340 -9.58 20.26 8.24
N PRO A 341 -8.73 20.66 7.29
CA PRO A 341 -7.80 21.77 7.51
C PRO A 341 -8.57 23.05 7.84
N SER A 342 -8.18 23.76 8.89
CA SER A 342 -8.77 25.04 9.29
C SER A 342 -8.68 26.14 8.22
N ASN A 343 -7.80 25.95 7.24
CA ASN A 343 -7.43 26.94 6.24
C ASN A 343 -8.19 26.73 4.92
N LEU A 344 -9.04 25.69 4.83
CA LEU A 344 -9.86 25.46 3.66
C LEU A 344 -11.08 26.36 3.73
N THR A 345 -11.03 27.47 2.99
CA THR A 345 -12.23 28.26 2.67
C THR A 345 -13.22 27.36 1.95
N SER A 346 -14.34 27.07 2.59
CA SER A 346 -15.40 26.27 2.00
C SER A 346 -16.76 26.91 2.28
N ASN A 347 -17.50 27.22 1.23
CA ASN A 347 -18.92 27.56 1.30
C ASN A 347 -19.73 26.29 1.03
N THR A 348 -19.69 25.35 1.99
CA THR A 348 -20.38 24.06 1.85
C THR A 348 -21.89 24.23 1.66
N ALA A 349 -22.48 25.30 2.20
CA ALA A 349 -23.90 25.60 2.07
C ALA A 349 -24.28 25.90 0.60
N GLU A 350 -23.49 26.74 -0.08
CA GLU A 350 -23.70 27.05 -1.50
C GLU A 350 -23.51 25.82 -2.39
N ALA A 351 -22.44 25.04 -2.17
CA ALA A 351 -22.22 23.81 -2.91
C ALA A 351 -23.37 22.81 -2.74
N HIS A 352 -23.86 22.62 -1.50
CA HIS A 352 -25.00 21.73 -1.25
C HIS A 352 -26.30 22.25 -1.87
N LEU A 353 -26.54 23.57 -1.86
CA LEU A 353 -27.72 24.16 -2.49
C LEU A 353 -27.75 23.85 -4.00
N LEU A 354 -26.63 24.11 -4.70
CA LEU A 354 -26.51 23.86 -6.14
C LEU A 354 -26.69 22.36 -6.47
N LEU A 355 -26.07 21.48 -5.68
CA LEU A 355 -26.22 20.03 -5.87
C LEU A 355 -27.65 19.54 -5.58
N GLN A 356 -28.31 20.08 -4.56
CA GLN A 356 -29.70 19.72 -4.25
C GLN A 356 -30.67 20.18 -5.35
N GLN A 357 -30.44 21.36 -5.94
CA GLN A 357 -31.21 21.84 -7.09
C GLN A 357 -31.06 20.90 -8.28
N ALA A 358 -29.82 20.55 -8.65
CA ALA A 358 -29.55 19.60 -9.73
C ALA A 358 -30.21 18.23 -9.50
N ILE A 359 -30.15 17.70 -8.27
CA ILE A 359 -30.80 16.44 -7.90
C ILE A 359 -32.32 16.56 -8.02
N ALA A 360 -32.92 17.67 -7.58
CA ALA A 360 -34.35 17.91 -7.67
C ALA A 360 -34.83 18.02 -9.13
N GLU A 361 -33.97 18.49 -10.03
CA GLU A 361 -34.19 18.53 -11.48
C GLU A 361 -33.94 17.18 -12.17
N GLY A 362 -33.51 16.16 -11.42
CA GLY A 362 -33.23 14.81 -11.93
C GLY A 362 -31.91 14.69 -12.70
N ALA A 363 -31.00 15.65 -12.54
CA ALA A 363 -29.70 15.62 -13.20
C ALA A 363 -28.82 14.49 -12.63
N THR A 364 -28.26 13.67 -13.52
CA THR A 364 -27.29 12.62 -13.18
C THR A 364 -25.85 13.00 -13.56
N SER A 365 -25.70 14.10 -14.30
CA SER A 365 -24.42 14.70 -14.69
C SER A 365 -24.56 16.22 -14.76
N LEU A 366 -23.46 16.94 -14.51
CA LEU A 366 -23.38 18.39 -14.61
C LEU A 366 -22.37 18.79 -15.68
N ASP A 367 -22.72 19.82 -16.45
CA ASP A 367 -21.83 20.45 -17.43
C ASP A 367 -20.71 21.25 -16.74
N THR A 368 -19.63 21.50 -17.48
CA THR A 368 -18.45 22.22 -16.96
C THR A 368 -18.78 23.57 -16.31
N HIS A 369 -19.74 24.32 -16.87
CA HIS A 369 -20.15 25.61 -16.34
C HIS A 369 -20.97 25.51 -15.04
N GLU A 370 -21.73 24.44 -14.84
CA GLU A 370 -22.52 24.17 -13.62
C GLU A 370 -21.61 23.69 -12.48
N VAL A 371 -20.54 22.97 -12.83
CA VAL A 371 -19.56 22.46 -11.86
C VAL A 371 -18.64 23.58 -11.34
N GLN A 372 -18.38 24.62 -12.14
CA GLN A 372 -17.45 25.70 -11.77
C GLN A 372 -17.82 26.39 -10.43
N PRO A 373 -19.06 26.86 -10.20
CA PRO A 373 -19.46 27.43 -8.92
C PRO A 373 -19.30 26.47 -7.74
N ILE A 374 -19.58 25.18 -7.95
CA ILE A 374 -19.43 24.14 -6.92
C ILE A 374 -17.96 24.00 -6.53
N LEU A 375 -17.05 23.93 -7.51
CA LEU A 375 -15.61 23.83 -7.26
C LEU A 375 -15.06 25.10 -6.60
N GLN A 376 -15.52 26.28 -7.05
CA GLN A 376 -15.15 27.57 -6.47
C GLN A 376 -15.60 27.70 -5.00
N ALA A 377 -16.77 27.16 -4.66
CA ALA A 377 -17.25 27.08 -3.28
C ALA A 377 -16.31 26.25 -2.38
N TYR A 378 -15.50 25.36 -2.94
CA TYR A 378 -14.43 24.63 -2.24
C TYR A 378 -13.02 25.23 -2.44
N GLY A 379 -12.92 26.45 -2.99
CA GLY A 379 -11.65 27.13 -3.23
C GLY A 379 -10.84 26.57 -4.40
N MET A 380 -11.45 25.75 -5.27
CA MET A 380 -10.80 25.21 -6.46
C MET A 380 -11.02 26.14 -7.66
N ASN A 381 -9.93 26.69 -8.19
CA ASN A 381 -9.96 27.56 -9.36
C ASN A 381 -10.02 26.71 -10.64
N THR A 382 -11.04 26.93 -11.44
CA THR A 382 -11.15 26.38 -12.80
C THR A 382 -10.88 27.46 -13.84
N LEU A 383 -10.59 27.05 -15.08
CA LEU A 383 -10.60 27.99 -16.19
C LEU A 383 -12.02 28.53 -16.38
N PRO A 384 -12.18 29.86 -16.54
CA PRO A 384 -13.45 30.42 -16.94
C PRO A 384 -13.97 29.76 -18.22
N THR A 385 -15.27 29.46 -18.23
CA THR A 385 -15.92 28.73 -19.33
C THR A 385 -17.11 29.52 -19.80
N TRP A 386 -17.16 29.80 -21.10
CA TRP A 386 -18.27 30.51 -21.74
C TRP A 386 -19.01 29.58 -22.67
N ILE A 387 -20.30 29.85 -22.86
CA ILE A 387 -21.18 29.09 -23.74
C ILE A 387 -21.46 29.95 -24.97
N ALA A 388 -21.32 29.34 -26.15
CA ALA A 388 -21.69 29.92 -27.42
C ALA A 388 -22.73 29.02 -28.10
N SER A 389 -23.83 29.60 -28.56
CA SER A 389 -24.92 28.90 -29.25
C SER A 389 -24.56 28.60 -30.69
N ASP A 390 -23.78 29.47 -31.31
CA ASP A 390 -23.32 29.36 -32.69
C ASP A 390 -21.87 29.80 -32.87
N SER A 391 -21.41 29.77 -34.12
CA SER A 391 -20.03 30.07 -34.47
C SER A 391 -19.71 31.58 -34.45
N THR A 392 -20.69 32.46 -34.67
CA THR A 392 -20.50 33.91 -34.58
C THR A 392 -20.35 34.34 -33.12
N GLU A 393 -21.18 33.82 -32.23
CA GLU A 393 -21.07 34.02 -30.79
C GLU A 393 -19.74 33.46 -30.25
N ALA A 394 -19.31 32.29 -30.74
CA ALA A 394 -18.03 31.70 -30.36
C ALA A 394 -16.83 32.60 -30.74
N VAL A 395 -16.88 33.26 -31.91
CA VAL A 395 -15.86 34.23 -32.33
C VAL A 395 -15.87 35.44 -31.42
N HIS A 396 -17.04 36.03 -31.16
CA HIS A 396 -17.16 37.21 -30.29
C HIS A 396 -16.60 36.95 -28.89
N ILE A 397 -16.94 35.79 -28.31
CA ILE A 397 -16.42 35.37 -27.01
C ILE A 397 -14.89 35.16 -27.08
N ALA A 398 -14.38 34.51 -28.14
CA ALA A 398 -12.94 34.29 -28.30
C ALA A 398 -12.14 35.61 -28.40
N GLU A 399 -12.68 36.64 -29.04
CA GLU A 399 -12.07 37.97 -29.12
C GLU A 399 -11.98 38.65 -27.75
N GLN A 400 -12.98 38.45 -26.87
CA GLN A 400 -12.97 38.99 -25.51
C GLN A 400 -11.99 38.24 -24.59
N ILE A 401 -11.90 36.92 -24.73
CA ILE A 401 -11.00 36.08 -23.92
C ILE A 401 -9.53 36.31 -24.32
N GLY A 402 -9.27 36.48 -25.61
CA GLY A 402 -7.94 36.47 -26.20
C GLY A 402 -7.46 35.08 -26.59
N TYR A 403 -6.58 35.03 -27.60
CA TYR A 403 -6.07 33.80 -28.20
C TYR A 403 -4.78 33.29 -27.54
N PRO A 404 -4.49 31.98 -27.56
CA PRO A 404 -5.28 30.92 -28.20
C PRO A 404 -6.41 30.36 -27.32
N VAL A 405 -7.50 29.95 -27.97
CA VAL A 405 -8.70 29.37 -27.32
C VAL A 405 -8.93 27.91 -27.73
N ALA A 406 -9.79 27.23 -26.98
CA ALA A 406 -10.33 25.91 -27.28
C ALA A 406 -11.85 25.99 -27.45
N LEU A 407 -12.36 25.24 -28.43
CA LEU A 407 -13.79 24.98 -28.61
C LEU A 407 -14.09 23.53 -28.26
N LYS A 408 -15.17 23.31 -27.50
CA LYS A 408 -15.64 21.97 -27.13
C LYS A 408 -17.15 21.86 -27.33
N LEU A 409 -17.61 20.82 -27.99
CA LEU A 409 -19.03 20.54 -28.15
C LEU A 409 -19.72 20.40 -26.79
N ARG A 410 -20.94 20.95 -26.71
CA ARG A 410 -21.87 20.78 -25.60
C ARG A 410 -23.12 20.06 -26.08
N SER A 411 -23.27 18.80 -25.69
CA SER A 411 -24.43 17.99 -26.03
C SER A 411 -24.60 16.88 -24.98
N PRO A 412 -25.80 16.72 -24.38
CA PRO A 412 -26.07 15.62 -23.46
C PRO A 412 -26.11 14.25 -24.15
N ASP A 413 -26.37 14.23 -25.47
CA ASP A 413 -26.57 12.99 -26.23
C ASP A 413 -25.25 12.41 -26.79
N ILE A 414 -24.15 13.17 -26.69
CA ILE A 414 -22.81 12.77 -27.17
C ILE A 414 -21.84 12.70 -25.99
N PRO A 415 -21.69 11.52 -25.35
CA PRO A 415 -20.94 11.37 -24.09
C PRO A 415 -19.42 11.60 -24.27
N HIS A 416 -18.84 11.12 -25.37
CA HIS A 416 -17.42 11.31 -25.68
C HIS A 416 -17.23 12.25 -26.86
N LYS A 417 -16.91 13.51 -26.55
CA LYS A 417 -16.70 14.59 -27.55
C LYS A 417 -15.71 14.21 -28.65
N SER A 418 -14.72 13.35 -28.34
CA SER A 418 -13.73 12.88 -29.31
C SER A 418 -14.32 12.06 -30.45
N GLU A 419 -15.45 11.38 -30.25
CA GLU A 419 -16.11 10.53 -31.27
C GLU A 419 -16.56 11.33 -32.51
N VAL A 420 -16.88 12.61 -32.31
CA VAL A 420 -17.29 13.54 -33.38
C VAL A 420 -16.23 14.61 -33.68
N GLN A 421 -15.00 14.40 -33.18
CA GLN A 421 -13.95 15.43 -33.16
C GLN A 421 -14.49 16.77 -32.62
N GLY A 422 -15.31 16.69 -31.58
CA GLY A 422 -15.99 17.82 -30.94
C GLY A 422 -15.08 18.64 -30.02
N VAL A 423 -13.76 18.51 -30.14
CA VAL A 423 -12.78 19.28 -29.37
C VAL A 423 -11.73 19.82 -30.34
N MET A 424 -11.63 21.14 -30.41
CA MET A 424 -10.65 21.86 -31.24
C MET A 424 -9.82 22.75 -30.31
N LEU A 425 -8.49 22.56 -30.30
CA LEU A 425 -7.57 23.22 -29.38
C LEU A 425 -6.66 24.19 -30.12
N TYR A 426 -6.08 25.14 -29.38
CA TYR A 426 -5.07 26.07 -29.89
C TYR A 426 -5.51 26.92 -31.10
N LEU A 427 -6.77 27.36 -31.13
CA LEU A 427 -7.29 28.25 -32.16
C LEU A 427 -6.77 29.66 -31.90
N ARG A 428 -6.09 30.26 -32.88
CA ARG A 428 -5.30 31.50 -32.75
C ARG A 428 -5.95 32.72 -33.37
N THR A 429 -7.00 32.53 -34.16
CA THR A 429 -7.67 33.61 -34.90
C THR A 429 -9.18 33.44 -34.93
N ALA A 430 -9.91 34.53 -35.17
CA ALA A 430 -11.36 34.51 -35.37
C ALA A 430 -11.78 33.56 -36.50
N ASN A 431 -11.04 33.54 -37.61
CA ASN A 431 -11.32 32.67 -38.74
C ASN A 431 -11.16 31.18 -38.37
N GLU A 432 -10.10 30.82 -37.63
CA GLU A 432 -9.91 29.46 -37.14
C GLU A 432 -11.05 29.02 -36.20
N VAL A 433 -11.51 29.90 -35.31
CA VAL A 433 -12.65 29.65 -34.41
C VAL A 433 -13.94 29.42 -35.20
N GLN A 434 -14.26 30.31 -36.13
CA GLN A 434 -15.44 30.24 -36.99
C GLN A 434 -15.48 28.94 -37.79
N GLN A 435 -14.37 28.57 -38.44
CA GLN A 435 -14.25 27.34 -39.22
C GLN A 435 -14.36 26.09 -38.35
N ALA A 436 -13.67 26.08 -37.21
CA ALA A 436 -13.72 24.96 -36.27
C ALA A 436 -15.13 24.73 -35.71
N ALA A 437 -15.83 25.81 -35.33
CA ALA A 437 -17.21 25.74 -34.82
C ALA A 437 -18.17 25.16 -35.86
N ASN A 438 -18.16 25.68 -37.09
CA ASN A 438 -19.00 25.16 -38.18
C ASN A 438 -18.69 23.68 -38.47
N ALA A 439 -17.41 23.32 -38.53
CA ALA A 439 -16.99 21.95 -38.79
C ALA A 439 -17.44 20.97 -37.68
N ILE A 440 -17.45 21.40 -36.41
CA ILE A 440 -18.01 20.60 -35.31
C ILE A 440 -19.51 20.37 -35.53
N PHE A 441 -20.28 21.43 -35.80
CA PHE A 441 -21.73 21.30 -35.99
C PHE A 441 -22.08 20.43 -37.20
N ASP A 442 -21.36 20.57 -38.31
CA ASP A 442 -21.59 19.77 -39.52
C ASP A 442 -21.31 18.29 -39.27
N ARG A 443 -20.20 17.96 -38.58
CA ARG A 443 -19.90 16.58 -38.20
C ARG A 443 -20.97 15.98 -37.30
N VAL A 444 -21.47 16.73 -36.31
CA VAL A 444 -22.53 16.27 -35.42
C VAL A 444 -23.83 16.02 -36.20
N LYS A 445 -24.22 16.94 -37.08
CA LYS A 445 -25.42 16.76 -37.92
C LYS A 445 -25.34 15.51 -38.81
N MET A 446 -24.16 15.17 -39.32
CA MET A 446 -23.98 13.98 -40.16
C MET A 446 -23.94 12.68 -39.35
N ALA A 447 -23.17 12.64 -38.26
CA ALA A 447 -22.94 11.43 -37.49
C ALA A 447 -24.07 11.14 -36.46
N TRP A 448 -24.68 12.20 -35.92
CA TRP A 448 -25.69 12.15 -34.86
C TRP A 448 -26.85 13.13 -35.15
N PRO A 449 -27.64 12.92 -36.21
CA PRO A 449 -28.67 13.87 -36.67
C PRO A 449 -29.78 14.14 -35.64
N GLN A 450 -30.00 13.22 -34.70
CA GLN A 450 -31.01 13.34 -33.64
C GLN A 450 -30.45 13.85 -32.31
N ALA A 451 -29.14 14.12 -32.22
CA ALA A 451 -28.54 14.60 -30.98
C ALA A 451 -28.94 16.05 -30.70
N ARG A 452 -29.33 16.32 -29.45
CA ARG A 452 -29.57 17.67 -28.94
C ARG A 452 -28.23 18.36 -28.76
N VAL A 453 -28.00 19.42 -29.53
CA VAL A 453 -26.79 20.24 -29.42
C VAL A 453 -27.14 21.51 -28.67
N HIS A 454 -26.51 21.69 -27.50
CA HIS A 454 -26.70 22.87 -26.65
C HIS A 454 -25.64 23.97 -26.92
N GLY A 455 -24.89 23.85 -28.01
CA GLY A 455 -23.86 24.79 -28.45
C GLY A 455 -22.42 24.31 -28.24
N LEU A 456 -21.52 25.26 -27.99
CA LEU A 456 -20.09 25.10 -27.80
C LEU A 456 -19.66 25.73 -26.49
N LEU A 457 -18.64 25.15 -25.87
CA LEU A 457 -17.89 25.74 -24.77
C LEU A 457 -16.64 26.42 -25.35
N VAL A 458 -16.42 27.68 -24.99
CA VAL A 458 -15.23 28.46 -25.34
C VAL A 458 -14.39 28.65 -24.08
N GLN A 459 -13.09 28.33 -24.15
CA GLN A 459 -12.15 28.45 -23.03
C GLN A 459 -10.78 28.93 -23.51
N SER A 460 -10.08 29.74 -22.71
CA SER A 460 -8.66 30.04 -22.93
C SER A 460 -7.79 28.78 -22.79
N MET A 461 -6.71 28.67 -23.56
CA MET A 461 -5.74 27.59 -23.34
C MET A 461 -4.97 27.80 -22.03
N ALA A 462 -4.99 26.81 -21.13
CA ALA A 462 -4.12 26.83 -19.94
C ALA A 462 -2.64 26.78 -20.33
N ASN A 463 -1.81 27.55 -19.65
CA ASN A 463 -0.36 27.41 -19.74
C ASN A 463 0.07 26.06 -19.13
N ARG A 464 0.66 25.20 -19.95
CA ARG A 464 1.11 23.86 -19.54
C ARG A 464 2.60 23.80 -19.20
N ALA A 465 3.36 24.88 -19.41
CA ALA A 465 4.79 24.88 -19.15
C ALA A 465 5.06 24.63 -17.66
N GLY A 466 5.76 23.53 -17.36
CA GLY A 466 6.04 23.09 -15.99
C GLY A 466 4.85 22.53 -15.20
N ALA A 467 3.68 22.34 -15.84
CA ALA A 467 2.49 21.81 -15.18
C ALA A 467 2.48 20.27 -15.19
N GLN A 468 1.90 19.68 -14.14
CA GLN A 468 1.62 18.25 -14.05
C GLN A 468 0.15 17.99 -14.35
N GLU A 469 -0.11 17.03 -15.25
CA GLU A 469 -1.47 16.58 -15.52
C GLU A 469 -1.85 15.48 -14.54
N LEU A 470 -2.88 15.74 -13.73
CA LEU A 470 -3.38 14.81 -12.72
C LEU A 470 -4.85 14.52 -12.97
N ARG A 471 -5.24 13.28 -12.67
CA ARG A 471 -6.64 12.86 -12.62
C ARG A 471 -6.97 12.49 -11.17
N VAL A 472 -7.99 13.15 -10.63
CA VAL A 472 -8.61 12.82 -9.35
C VAL A 472 -10.02 12.34 -9.64
N VAL A 473 -10.38 11.16 -9.15
CA VAL A 473 -11.71 10.58 -9.35
C VAL A 473 -12.28 10.17 -7.99
N VAL A 474 -13.57 10.41 -7.80
CA VAL A 474 -14.34 9.85 -6.69
C VAL A 474 -15.35 8.88 -7.27
N GLU A 475 -15.21 7.59 -6.94
CA GLU A 475 -16.11 6.54 -7.42
C GLU A 475 -16.63 5.71 -6.25
N HIS A 476 -17.78 5.05 -6.45
CA HIS A 476 -18.37 4.17 -5.47
C HIS A 476 -17.99 2.72 -5.76
N ASP A 477 -17.11 2.15 -4.95
CA ASP A 477 -16.77 0.72 -4.97
C ASP A 477 -17.86 -0.11 -4.26
N PRO A 478 -18.26 -1.27 -4.81
CA PRO A 478 -19.35 -2.06 -4.26
C PRO A 478 -19.07 -2.65 -2.86
N VAL A 479 -17.80 -2.74 -2.44
CA VAL A 479 -17.40 -3.30 -1.14
C VAL A 479 -17.15 -2.17 -0.13
N PHE A 480 -16.30 -1.20 -0.48
CA PHE A 480 -15.83 -0.17 0.45
C PHE A 480 -16.58 1.16 0.36
N GLY A 481 -17.45 1.33 -0.64
CA GLY A 481 -18.18 2.57 -0.88
C GLY A 481 -17.30 3.63 -1.55
N PRO A 482 -17.38 4.91 -1.15
CA PRO A 482 -16.66 5.97 -1.85
C PRO A 482 -15.14 5.81 -1.76
N LEU A 483 -14.46 5.92 -2.89
CA LEU A 483 -13.01 5.88 -3.03
C LEU A 483 -12.50 7.16 -3.67
N ILE A 484 -11.34 7.64 -3.24
CA ILE A 484 -10.58 8.70 -3.92
C ILE A 484 -9.45 8.03 -4.68
N MET A 485 -9.38 8.29 -5.98
CA MET A 485 -8.36 7.76 -6.88
C MET A 485 -7.54 8.90 -7.46
N LEU A 486 -6.21 8.74 -7.47
CA LEU A 486 -5.27 9.73 -8.00
C LEU A 486 -4.26 9.07 -8.93
N GLY A 487 -4.02 9.67 -10.09
CA GLY A 487 -2.82 9.37 -10.88
C GLY A 487 -2.64 10.36 -12.04
N GLU A 488 -1.82 9.98 -13.01
CA GLU A 488 -1.51 10.83 -14.16
C GLU A 488 -2.72 10.98 -15.10
N GLY A 489 -2.97 12.20 -15.58
CA GLY A 489 -4.03 12.42 -16.57
C GLY A 489 -3.66 11.85 -17.94
N GLY A 490 -4.64 11.24 -18.61
CA GLY A 490 -4.49 10.64 -19.94
C GLY A 490 -5.84 10.25 -20.56
N VAL A 491 -5.84 9.96 -21.87
CA VAL A 491 -7.07 9.62 -22.62
C VAL A 491 -7.54 8.21 -22.27
N GLU A 492 -6.65 7.22 -22.29
CA GLU A 492 -6.93 5.86 -21.83
C GLU A 492 -6.58 5.74 -20.35
N TRP A 493 -7.57 5.43 -19.52
CA TRP A 493 -7.42 5.35 -18.07
C TRP A 493 -7.94 4.03 -17.53
N ARG A 494 -7.07 3.28 -16.86
CA ARG A 494 -7.39 2.05 -16.15
C ARG A 494 -7.11 2.28 -14.67
N PRO A 495 -8.13 2.63 -13.86
CA PRO A 495 -7.94 3.00 -12.46
C PRO A 495 -7.17 1.95 -11.65
N GLU A 496 -7.44 0.66 -11.92
CA GLU A 496 -6.82 -0.47 -11.22
C GLU A 496 -5.27 -0.42 -11.27
N ASP A 497 -4.71 -0.09 -12.42
CA ASP A 497 -3.26 -0.09 -12.65
C ASP A 497 -2.65 1.31 -12.54
N GLN A 498 -3.42 2.35 -12.84
CA GLN A 498 -2.91 3.72 -13.04
C GLN A 498 -3.25 4.68 -11.90
N ALA A 499 -4.12 4.29 -10.98
CA ALA A 499 -4.48 5.11 -9.83
C ALA A 499 -3.93 4.56 -8.51
N VAL A 500 -3.46 5.44 -7.63
CA VAL A 500 -3.40 5.15 -6.20
C VAL A 500 -4.77 5.44 -5.60
N VAL A 501 -5.18 4.61 -4.65
CA VAL A 501 -6.53 4.63 -4.08
C VAL A 501 -6.46 4.94 -2.59
N ALA A 502 -7.41 5.73 -2.09
CA ALA A 502 -7.59 6.00 -0.68
C ALA A 502 -9.06 6.05 -0.29
N LEU A 503 -9.32 5.71 0.98
CA LEU A 503 -10.65 5.81 1.57
C LEU A 503 -10.86 7.20 2.20
N PRO A 504 -11.92 7.94 1.82
CA PRO A 504 -12.31 9.16 2.51
C PRO A 504 -12.79 8.84 3.95
N PRO A 505 -12.69 9.80 4.88
CA PRO A 505 -12.06 11.12 4.72
C PRO A 505 -10.54 11.07 4.80
N LEU A 506 -9.86 12.04 4.16
CA LEU A 506 -8.41 12.23 4.23
C LEU A 506 -8.07 13.51 5.00
N ASN A 507 -7.00 13.49 5.81
CA ASN A 507 -6.33 14.71 6.25
C ASN A 507 -5.13 15.01 5.34
N MET A 508 -4.42 16.11 5.60
CA MET A 508 -3.23 16.50 4.83
C MET A 508 -2.11 15.45 4.85
N ASN A 509 -1.93 14.71 5.94
CA ASN A 509 -0.93 13.65 6.01
C ASN A 509 -1.30 12.49 5.08
N LEU A 510 -2.54 12.01 5.14
CA LEU A 510 -3.03 10.92 4.30
C LEU A 510 -3.05 11.32 2.81
N ALA A 511 -3.49 12.55 2.50
CA ALA A 511 -3.44 13.09 1.14
C ALA A 511 -2.00 13.19 0.61
N ARG A 512 -1.07 13.67 1.44
CA ARG A 512 0.37 13.70 1.10
C ARG A 512 0.93 12.31 0.87
N TYR A 513 0.55 11.33 1.71
CA TYR A 513 0.95 9.93 1.52
C TYR A 513 0.43 9.37 0.21
N LEU A 514 -0.82 9.65 -0.16
CA LEU A 514 -1.40 9.25 -1.44
C LEU A 514 -0.57 9.79 -2.61
N VAL A 515 -0.23 11.08 -2.60
CA VAL A 515 0.62 11.70 -3.65
C VAL A 515 2.02 11.06 -3.70
N ILE A 516 2.67 10.89 -2.55
CA ILE A 516 4.00 10.25 -2.48
C ILE A 516 3.95 8.83 -3.04
N GLN A 517 2.90 8.07 -2.71
CA GLN A 517 2.69 6.74 -3.22
C GLN A 517 2.53 6.75 -4.74
N GLY A 518 1.72 7.68 -5.27
CA GLY A 518 1.53 7.84 -6.72
C GLY A 518 2.84 8.10 -7.47
N ILE A 519 3.73 8.94 -6.90
CA ILE A 519 5.05 9.20 -7.46
C ILE A 519 5.94 7.96 -7.38
N LYS A 520 6.03 7.31 -6.20
CA LYS A 520 6.88 6.14 -5.99
C LYS A 520 6.48 4.94 -6.85
N SER A 521 5.18 4.70 -7.01
CA SER A 521 4.64 3.63 -7.84
C SER A 521 4.60 4.01 -9.33
N LYS A 522 5.18 5.14 -9.73
CA LYS A 522 5.21 5.65 -11.12
C LYS A 522 3.82 5.81 -11.76
N LYS A 523 2.78 5.96 -10.92
CA LYS A 523 1.40 6.27 -11.32
C LYS A 523 1.21 7.77 -11.56
N ILE A 524 2.11 8.58 -11.00
CA ILE A 524 2.32 10.00 -11.33
C ILE A 524 3.77 10.11 -11.79
N ARG A 525 4.00 10.36 -13.08
CA ARG A 525 5.35 10.48 -13.63
C ARG A 525 5.83 11.93 -13.52
N ALA A 526 7.05 12.12 -13.05
CA ALA A 526 7.69 13.43 -13.11
C ALA A 526 7.93 13.79 -14.58
N ARG A 527 7.26 14.83 -15.09
CA ARG A 527 7.61 15.40 -16.39
C ARG A 527 8.89 16.23 -16.23
N SER A 528 9.97 15.82 -16.90
CA SER A 528 11.08 16.73 -17.15
C SER A 528 10.53 17.88 -17.99
N ALA A 529 10.80 19.12 -17.60
CA ALA A 529 10.42 20.32 -18.38
C ALA A 529 11.09 20.36 -19.78
N LEU A 530 11.95 19.39 -20.08
CA LEU A 530 12.69 19.21 -21.31
C LEU A 530 12.30 17.88 -21.97
N ARG A 531 11.11 17.79 -22.56
CA ARG A 531 10.80 16.88 -23.67
C ARG A 531 9.72 17.45 -24.56
#